data_AF-A0A3B6JEW7-F1
#
_entry.id   AF-A0A3B6JEW7-F1
#
_cell.length_a   1.000
_cell.length_b   1.000
_cell.length_c   1.000
_cell.angle_alpha   90.00
_cell.angle_beta   90.00
_cell.angle_gamma   90.00
#
_symmetry.space_group_name_H-M   'P 1'
#
loop_
_entity.id
_entity.type
_entity.pdbx_description
1 polymer ?
#
loop_
_entity_poly.entity_id
_entity_poly.type
_entity_poly.pdbx_seq_one_letter_code
_entity_poly.pdbx_strand_id
1 'polypeptide(L)'
;MVIGQKNAEGSIQRSCLPRLLCAREQYSALLLFVAVAAVCLLVVVGSGTYALSSPADVGGEMEQRFFNIFPRQAAAGASDDELEAALRGAADANRTLIVSVLNKAYAEEGGLLDLFIESLKQGEGTGHLIGHVLLVAMDEPAFRRCSGLGGVRCYLLPPAAATNSTNLSSEQLYMSGGFIRMMWRRIRLLGDILKHGYSFIFTDMDVMWLRNPFPSLNRTEEEDLLISTDGFKGRPEDYLGHELNTRFFFVAASNRTAAMFDEWHAAREASEGMKEQDVLNQMKQQGAFRRLGVRVRVLDTARFSGFCQDSQDARQVVTVHANCCRTMRAKVADLKAVLGAAKQLNGTTGRLKWPRHSACLGSWRK
;
A
#
# COMPACT_ATOMS: atom_id res chain seq x y z
N MET A 1 14.89 10.82 -70.71
CA MET A 1 15.18 12.26 -70.87
C MET A 1 15.73 12.75 -69.54
N VAL A 2 16.99 13.15 -69.33
CA VAL A 2 17.98 13.91 -70.18
C VAL A 2 17.31 15.17 -70.77
N ILE A 3 17.74 16.44 -70.66
CA ILE A 3 19.00 17.19 -70.39
C ILE A 3 18.64 18.43 -69.49
N GLY A 4 19.50 19.16 -68.74
CA GLY A 4 20.92 19.01 -68.36
C GLY A 4 21.78 20.30 -68.40
N GLN A 5 22.03 20.94 -67.24
CA GLN A 5 23.03 22.01 -66.93
C GLN A 5 23.01 23.40 -67.65
N LYS A 6 23.24 24.48 -66.86
CA LYS A 6 24.40 25.44 -66.90
C LYS A 6 24.10 26.66 -66.01
N ASN A 7 24.88 26.96 -64.97
CA ASN A 7 26.22 27.60 -64.89
C ASN A 7 26.25 29.11 -65.17
N ALA A 8 26.71 29.88 -64.18
CA ALA A 8 27.48 31.12 -64.33
C ALA A 8 28.36 31.34 -63.08
N GLU A 9 29.66 31.56 -63.28
CA GLU A 9 30.64 31.81 -62.21
C GLU A 9 30.90 33.31 -62.03
N GLY A 10 31.46 33.70 -60.89
CA GLY A 10 32.03 35.04 -60.66
C GLY A 10 33.14 34.97 -59.62
N SER A 11 34.40 35.06 -60.05
CA SER A 11 35.56 35.00 -59.16
C SER A 11 36.06 36.40 -58.78
N ILE A 12 36.54 36.56 -57.54
CA ILE A 12 37.51 37.60 -57.20
C ILE A 12 38.61 36.96 -56.34
N GLN A 13 39.86 37.18 -56.74
CA GLN A 13 41.07 36.59 -56.18
C GLN A 13 42.02 37.71 -55.70
N ARG A 14 42.48 37.63 -54.45
CA ARG A 14 43.61 38.34 -53.80
C ARG A 14 43.58 37.94 -52.30
N SER A 15 44.66 37.71 -51.57
CA SER A 15 46.10 37.58 -51.88
C SER A 15 46.82 37.06 -50.63
N CYS A 16 47.78 36.14 -50.75
CA CYS A 16 48.62 35.69 -49.62
C CYS A 16 49.90 36.53 -49.47
N LEU A 17 50.32 36.84 -48.24
CA LEU A 17 51.69 36.65 -47.69
C LEU A 17 51.72 36.97 -46.15
N PRO A 18 52.78 36.70 -45.35
CA PRO A 18 52.76 35.49 -44.51
C PRO A 18 53.26 35.68 -43.04
N ARG A 19 53.52 34.55 -42.36
CA ARG A 19 54.41 34.38 -41.17
C ARG A 19 54.07 35.13 -39.88
N LEU A 20 53.20 34.52 -39.05
CA LEU A 20 53.22 34.71 -37.58
C LEU A 20 52.48 33.63 -36.76
N LEU A 21 51.72 32.72 -37.39
CA LEU A 21 50.79 31.82 -36.67
C LEU A 21 51.37 30.49 -36.17
N CYS A 22 52.56 30.06 -36.62
CA CYS A 22 53.09 28.72 -36.33
C CYS A 22 53.60 28.54 -34.88
N ALA A 23 53.81 29.62 -34.12
CA ALA A 23 54.22 29.54 -32.72
C ALA A 23 53.05 29.28 -31.74
N ARG A 24 51.81 29.68 -32.10
CA ARG A 24 50.69 29.72 -31.13
C ARG A 24 50.15 28.33 -30.78
N GLU A 25 50.20 27.37 -31.69
CA GLU A 25 49.70 26.01 -31.44
C GLU A 25 50.61 25.19 -30.52
N GLN A 26 51.94 25.35 -30.62
CA GLN A 26 52.88 24.62 -29.76
C GLN A 26 52.72 24.99 -28.28
N TYR A 27 52.56 26.29 -27.94
CA TYR A 27 52.27 26.70 -26.56
C TYR A 27 50.92 26.19 -26.05
N SER A 28 49.90 26.13 -26.91
CA SER A 28 48.57 25.63 -26.53
C SER A 28 48.59 24.12 -26.24
N ALA A 29 49.31 23.33 -27.06
CA ALA A 29 49.52 21.90 -26.82
C ALA A 29 50.36 21.63 -25.56
N LEU A 30 51.41 22.42 -25.32
CA LEU A 30 52.26 22.30 -24.13
C LEU A 30 51.48 22.60 -22.85
N LEU A 31 50.65 23.65 -22.85
CA LEU A 31 49.76 23.99 -21.73
C LEU A 31 48.73 22.88 -21.45
N LEU A 32 48.16 22.27 -22.50
CA LEU A 32 47.24 21.15 -22.35
C LEU A 32 47.93 19.92 -21.74
N PHE A 33 49.15 19.60 -22.19
CA PHE A 33 49.95 18.50 -21.62
C PHE A 33 50.31 18.75 -20.16
N VAL A 34 50.71 19.97 -19.79
CA VAL A 34 51.00 20.34 -18.38
C VAL A 34 49.74 20.24 -17.52
N ALA A 35 48.58 20.68 -18.02
CA ALA A 35 47.32 20.56 -17.30
C ALA A 35 46.90 19.10 -17.09
N VAL A 36 46.99 18.25 -18.12
CA VAL A 36 46.69 16.81 -18.01
C VAL A 36 47.67 16.11 -17.06
N ALA A 37 48.97 16.41 -17.16
CA ALA A 37 49.98 15.87 -16.25
C ALA A 37 49.72 16.27 -14.78
N ALA A 38 49.31 17.52 -14.53
CA ALA A 38 48.95 17.98 -13.19
C ALA A 38 47.70 17.27 -12.63
N VAL A 39 46.67 17.05 -13.47
CA VAL A 39 45.48 16.28 -13.08
C VAL A 39 45.81 14.82 -12.80
N CYS A 40 46.63 14.17 -13.64
CA CYS A 40 47.10 12.81 -13.39
C CYS A 40 47.93 12.72 -12.10
N LEU A 41 48.80 13.71 -11.83
CA LEU A 41 49.58 13.75 -10.59
C LEU A 41 48.67 13.93 -9.36
N LEU A 42 47.62 14.77 -9.44
CA LEU A 42 46.63 14.93 -8.37
C LEU A 42 45.83 13.64 -8.12
N VAL A 43 45.46 12.90 -9.17
CA VAL A 43 44.77 11.60 -9.04
C VAL A 43 45.70 10.54 -8.42
N VAL A 44 46.96 10.48 -8.83
CA VAL A 44 47.96 9.53 -8.28
C VAL A 44 48.35 9.89 -6.84
N VAL A 45 48.54 11.16 -6.51
CA VAL A 45 48.81 11.60 -5.13
C VAL A 45 47.58 11.39 -4.25
N GLY A 46 46.38 11.72 -4.75
CA GLY A 46 45.13 11.44 -4.03
C GLY A 46 44.97 9.95 -3.73
N SER A 47 45.01 9.09 -4.75
CA SER A 47 44.94 7.62 -4.56
C SER A 47 46.09 7.06 -3.71
N GLY A 48 47.29 7.63 -3.80
CA GLY A 48 48.43 7.29 -2.92
C GLY A 48 48.19 7.65 -1.45
N THR A 49 47.55 8.79 -1.17
CA THR A 49 47.14 9.16 0.20
C THR A 49 46.00 8.32 0.76
N TYR A 50 45.19 7.68 -0.09
CA TYR A 50 44.18 6.70 0.35
C TYR A 50 44.74 5.28 0.54
N ALA A 51 45.97 4.99 0.09
CA ALA A 51 46.56 3.65 0.10
C ALA A 51 47.59 3.40 1.24
N LEU A 52 47.88 4.40 2.07
CA LEU A 52 48.92 4.33 3.12
C LEU A 52 48.42 4.60 4.55
N SER A 53 47.11 4.68 4.73
CA SER A 53 46.43 4.76 6.04
C SER A 53 45.50 3.57 6.23
N SER A 54 46.10 2.39 6.45
CA SER A 54 45.38 1.17 6.85
C SER A 54 45.51 0.94 8.36
N PRO A 55 44.50 1.27 9.17
CA PRO A 55 44.31 0.64 10.47
C PRO A 55 43.66 -0.72 10.27
N ALA A 56 44.16 -1.72 10.98
CA ALA A 56 43.54 -3.04 11.01
C ALA A 56 42.20 -3.02 11.75
N ASP A 57 41.23 -3.76 11.21
CA ASP A 57 40.18 -4.48 11.94
C ASP A 57 39.43 -3.75 13.08
N VAL A 58 38.58 -2.77 12.72
CA VAL A 58 37.46 -2.31 13.59
C VAL A 58 36.19 -2.06 12.73
N GLY A 59 35.68 -3.12 12.11
CA GLY A 59 34.55 -3.06 11.17
C GLY A 59 33.14 -3.13 11.77
N GLY A 60 32.96 -2.89 13.08
CA GLY A 60 31.70 -3.22 13.79
C GLY A 60 30.95 -2.07 14.49
N GLU A 61 31.61 -0.97 14.88
CA GLU A 61 30.98 0.03 15.78
C GLU A 61 30.52 1.34 15.12
N MET A 62 31.07 1.73 13.96
CA MET A 62 30.86 3.10 13.46
C MET A 62 29.50 3.30 12.78
N GLU A 63 28.92 2.29 12.11
CA GLU A 63 27.53 2.35 11.63
C GLU A 63 26.52 2.42 12.79
N GLN A 64 26.81 1.80 13.94
CA GLN A 64 25.92 1.82 15.10
C GLN A 64 25.85 3.19 15.80
N ARG A 65 26.84 4.08 15.59
CA ARG A 65 26.90 5.39 16.25
C ARG A 65 26.17 6.51 15.51
N PHE A 66 25.87 6.36 14.22
CA PHE A 66 25.03 7.33 13.49
C PHE A 66 23.51 7.15 13.74
N PHE A 67 23.07 5.97 14.19
CA PHE A 67 21.65 5.70 14.48
C PHE A 67 21.22 5.96 15.94
N ASN A 68 22.15 6.33 16.84
CA ASN A 68 21.89 6.45 18.29
C ASN A 68 21.97 7.90 18.82
N ILE A 69 21.47 8.89 18.08
CA ILE A 69 21.25 10.27 18.57
C ILE A 69 19.76 10.65 18.50
N PHE A 70 18.91 9.77 19.04
CA PHE A 70 17.62 10.15 19.60
C PHE A 70 17.44 9.39 20.93
N PRO A 71 17.03 10.06 22.03
CA PRO A 71 16.76 9.36 23.28
C PRO A 71 15.57 8.43 23.08
N ARG A 72 15.82 7.11 23.13
CA ARG A 72 14.81 6.06 23.00
C ARG A 72 13.83 6.17 24.17
N GLN A 73 12.74 6.91 23.98
CA GLN A 73 11.71 7.11 25.00
C GLN A 73 11.17 5.76 25.44
N ALA A 74 11.24 5.48 26.74
CA ALA A 74 10.87 4.18 27.32
C ALA A 74 9.40 3.76 27.05
N ALA A 75 8.54 4.70 26.65
CA ALA A 75 7.16 4.43 26.24
C ALA A 75 7.04 3.69 24.89
N ALA A 76 8.02 3.84 23.98
CA ALA A 76 7.94 3.20 22.66
C ALA A 76 8.15 1.68 22.74
N GLY A 77 9.05 1.21 23.63
CA GLY A 77 9.37 -0.22 23.77
C GLY A 77 8.16 -1.06 24.17
N ALA A 78 7.39 -0.62 25.19
CA ALA A 78 6.22 -1.37 25.66
C ALA A 78 5.14 -1.53 24.58
N SER A 79 4.84 -0.48 23.80
CA SER A 79 3.87 -0.57 22.71
C SER A 79 4.34 -1.41 21.52
N ASP A 80 5.66 -1.45 21.28
CA ASP A 80 6.30 -2.24 20.22
C ASP A 80 6.25 -3.75 20.59
N ASP A 81 6.56 -4.06 21.86
CA ASP A 81 6.45 -5.41 22.45
C ASP A 81 5.00 -5.91 22.47
N GLU A 82 4.02 -5.06 22.82
CA GLU A 82 2.59 -5.39 22.79
C GLU A 82 2.08 -5.67 21.37
N LEU A 83 2.48 -4.84 20.39
CA LEU A 83 2.15 -5.06 18.99
C LEU A 83 2.75 -6.37 18.48
N GLU A 84 4.04 -6.62 18.72
CA GLU A 84 4.72 -7.85 18.32
C GLU A 84 4.05 -9.09 18.93
N ALA A 85 3.65 -9.03 20.21
CA ALA A 85 2.92 -10.12 20.86
C ALA A 85 1.55 -10.38 20.20
N ALA A 86 0.82 -9.33 19.84
CA ALA A 86 -0.46 -9.44 19.14
C ALA A 86 -0.31 -10.01 17.71
N LEU A 87 0.71 -9.56 16.96
CA LEU A 87 1.02 -10.07 15.62
C LEU A 87 1.40 -11.55 15.65
N ARG A 88 2.32 -11.92 16.54
CA ARG A 88 2.74 -13.32 16.73
C ARG A 88 1.59 -14.22 17.18
N GLY A 89 0.64 -13.69 17.94
CA GLY A 89 -0.55 -14.42 18.39
C GLY A 89 -1.58 -14.70 17.29
N ALA A 90 -1.55 -13.95 16.18
CA ALA A 90 -2.47 -14.07 15.05
C ALA A 90 -1.83 -14.66 13.78
N ALA A 91 -0.51 -14.53 13.60
CA ALA A 91 0.13 -14.95 12.37
C ALA A 91 0.09 -16.48 12.12
N ASP A 92 0.05 -16.86 10.85
CA ASP A 92 0.28 -18.22 10.39
C ASP A 92 1.79 -18.59 10.42
N ALA A 93 2.10 -19.82 10.01
CA ALA A 93 3.48 -20.32 9.94
C ALA A 93 4.39 -19.50 9.00
N ASN A 94 3.82 -18.76 8.05
CA ASN A 94 4.52 -17.92 7.08
C ASN A 94 4.52 -16.43 7.49
N ARG A 95 4.28 -16.12 8.78
CA ARG A 95 4.12 -14.76 9.29
C ARG A 95 3.07 -13.93 8.54
N THR A 96 2.01 -14.57 8.05
CA THR A 96 0.87 -13.92 7.40
C THR A 96 -0.33 -13.89 8.34
N LEU A 97 -0.99 -12.74 8.47
CA LEU A 97 -2.22 -12.58 9.26
C LEU A 97 -3.33 -11.85 8.50
N ILE A 98 -4.55 -11.86 9.04
CA ILE A 98 -5.68 -11.08 8.53
C ILE A 98 -5.89 -9.92 9.50
N VAL A 99 -5.73 -8.68 9.03
CA VAL A 99 -5.87 -7.47 9.84
C VAL A 99 -7.16 -6.76 9.50
N SER A 100 -7.95 -6.41 10.52
CA SER A 100 -9.10 -5.55 10.37
C SER A 100 -9.17 -4.53 11.51
N VAL A 101 -9.70 -3.34 11.21
CA VAL A 101 -9.76 -2.21 12.15
C VAL A 101 -11.21 -1.92 12.51
N LEU A 102 -11.48 -1.69 13.79
CA LEU A 102 -12.82 -1.36 14.29
C LEU A 102 -12.82 -0.28 15.36
N ASN A 103 -13.94 0.44 15.44
CA ASN A 103 -14.29 1.32 16.55
C ASN A 103 -15.62 0.84 17.18
N LYS A 104 -16.07 1.50 18.24
CA LYS A 104 -17.30 1.15 18.97
C LYS A 104 -18.51 1.00 18.04
N ALA A 105 -18.68 1.88 17.05
CA ALA A 105 -19.81 1.83 16.13
C ALA A 105 -19.82 0.54 15.30
N TYR A 106 -18.67 0.09 14.80
CA TYR A 106 -18.58 -1.18 14.05
C TYR A 106 -18.77 -2.41 14.95
N ALA A 107 -18.54 -2.25 16.26
CA ALA A 107 -18.63 -3.27 17.29
C ALA A 107 -20.05 -3.38 17.93
N GLU A 108 -21.05 -2.62 17.47
CA GLU A 108 -22.43 -2.71 17.96
C GLU A 108 -23.05 -4.10 17.71
N GLU A 109 -23.94 -4.52 18.60
CA GLU A 109 -24.61 -5.82 18.54
C GLU A 109 -25.48 -5.96 17.28
N GLY A 110 -25.29 -7.06 16.54
CA GLY A 110 -25.89 -7.27 15.22
C GLY A 110 -25.35 -6.33 14.13
N GLY A 111 -24.27 -5.60 14.40
CA GLY A 111 -23.57 -4.68 13.50
C GLY A 111 -22.56 -5.36 12.57
N LEU A 112 -21.58 -4.59 12.10
CA LEU A 112 -20.61 -5.06 11.08
C LEU A 112 -19.66 -6.14 11.62
N LEU A 113 -19.16 -5.99 12.85
CA LEU A 113 -18.29 -7.00 13.48
C LEU A 113 -18.96 -8.38 13.54
N ASP A 114 -20.23 -8.44 13.94
CA ASP A 114 -20.96 -9.70 14.05
C ASP A 114 -21.15 -10.36 12.68
N LEU A 115 -21.43 -9.57 11.63
CA LEU A 115 -21.53 -10.06 10.24
C LEU A 115 -20.20 -10.51 9.66
N PHE A 116 -19.11 -9.78 9.93
CA PHE A 116 -17.77 -10.13 9.51
C PHE A 116 -17.38 -11.52 10.07
N ILE A 117 -17.57 -11.72 11.37
CA ILE A 117 -17.33 -13.00 12.05
C ILE A 117 -18.31 -14.09 11.60
N GLU A 118 -19.58 -13.76 11.35
CA GLU A 118 -20.55 -14.71 10.78
C GLU A 118 -20.10 -15.20 9.39
N SER A 119 -19.63 -14.29 8.53
CA SER A 119 -19.16 -14.62 7.18
C SER A 119 -17.97 -15.58 7.24
N LEU A 120 -16.96 -15.29 8.05
CA LEU A 120 -15.80 -16.18 8.25
C LEU A 120 -16.18 -17.56 8.80
N LYS A 121 -17.21 -17.66 9.65
CA LYS A 121 -17.70 -18.94 10.19
C LYS A 121 -18.46 -19.79 9.16
N GLN A 122 -19.10 -19.16 8.18
CA GLN A 122 -20.00 -19.82 7.22
C GLN A 122 -19.42 -19.93 5.80
N GLY A 123 -18.36 -19.18 5.49
CA GLY A 123 -17.69 -19.20 4.21
C GLY A 123 -16.96 -20.52 3.92
N GLU A 124 -16.86 -20.84 2.64
CA GLU A 124 -16.27 -22.08 2.13
C GLU A 124 -14.77 -22.10 2.42
N GLY A 125 -14.37 -22.93 3.40
CA GLY A 125 -12.98 -23.03 3.83
C GLY A 125 -12.43 -21.82 4.59
N THR A 126 -13.28 -20.90 5.10
CA THR A 126 -12.82 -19.72 5.86
C THR A 126 -12.75 -19.93 7.37
N GLY A 127 -13.45 -20.92 7.93
CA GLY A 127 -13.60 -21.07 9.38
C GLY A 127 -12.28 -21.21 10.17
N HIS A 128 -11.25 -21.82 9.58
CA HIS A 128 -9.92 -21.92 10.20
C HIS A 128 -9.15 -20.59 10.21
N LEU A 129 -9.47 -19.66 9.31
CA LEU A 129 -8.82 -18.36 9.21
C LEU A 129 -9.17 -17.43 10.38
N ILE A 130 -10.24 -17.71 11.14
CA ILE A 130 -10.66 -16.93 12.31
C ILE A 130 -9.53 -16.83 13.35
N GLY A 131 -8.78 -17.93 13.54
CA GLY A 131 -7.60 -17.97 14.42
C GLY A 131 -6.47 -17.03 13.98
N HIS A 132 -6.48 -16.59 12.73
CA HIS A 132 -5.51 -15.70 12.13
C HIS A 132 -6.00 -14.26 11.93
N VAL A 133 -7.18 -13.92 12.47
CA VAL A 133 -7.70 -12.56 12.47
C VAL A 133 -7.20 -11.78 13.67
N LEU A 134 -6.52 -10.67 13.40
CA LEU A 134 -6.22 -9.60 14.36
C LEU A 134 -7.21 -8.44 14.18
N LEU A 135 -8.09 -8.28 15.16
CA LEU A 135 -9.03 -7.17 15.28
C LEU A 135 -8.35 -6.02 16.04
N VAL A 136 -8.05 -4.92 15.34
CA VAL A 136 -7.37 -3.77 15.93
C VAL A 136 -8.39 -2.69 16.31
N ALA A 137 -8.68 -2.61 17.59
CA ALA A 137 -9.63 -1.71 18.19
C ALA A 137 -9.05 -0.29 18.30
N MET A 138 -9.78 0.70 17.79
CA MET A 138 -9.46 2.12 17.86
C MET A 138 -9.89 2.77 19.19
N ASP A 139 -10.70 2.08 20.00
CA ASP A 139 -11.22 2.52 21.28
C ASP A 139 -11.51 1.35 22.25
N GLU A 140 -11.62 1.68 23.55
CA GLU A 140 -11.87 0.76 24.66
C GLU A 140 -13.18 -0.06 24.54
N PRO A 141 -14.34 0.52 24.21
CA PRO A 141 -15.56 -0.25 23.97
C PRO A 141 -15.40 -1.33 22.88
N ALA A 142 -14.75 -1.00 21.77
CA ALA A 142 -14.48 -1.95 20.69
C ALA A 142 -13.52 -3.05 21.12
N PHE A 143 -12.46 -2.69 21.85
CA PHE A 143 -11.49 -3.65 22.39
C PHE A 143 -12.14 -4.64 23.36
N ARG A 144 -13.00 -4.15 24.26
CA ARG A 144 -13.75 -4.99 25.21
C ARG A 144 -14.73 -5.92 24.49
N ARG A 145 -15.45 -5.42 23.48
CA ARG A 145 -16.37 -6.24 22.67
C ARG A 145 -15.61 -7.33 21.93
N CYS A 146 -14.53 -6.98 21.24
CA CYS A 146 -13.83 -7.93 20.40
C CYS A 146 -13.04 -8.97 21.23
N SER A 147 -12.46 -8.56 22.37
CA SER A 147 -11.78 -9.48 23.30
C SER A 147 -12.73 -10.50 23.94
N GLY A 148 -14.04 -10.21 23.95
CA GLY A 148 -15.09 -11.17 24.33
C GLY A 148 -15.49 -12.15 23.24
N LEU A 149 -14.93 -12.07 22.03
CA LEU A 149 -15.23 -12.99 20.92
C LEU A 149 -14.27 -14.18 20.93
N GLY A 150 -14.83 -15.39 21.00
CA GLY A 150 -14.05 -16.61 20.89
C GLY A 150 -13.45 -16.80 19.49
N GLY A 151 -12.14 -17.06 19.44
CA GLY A 151 -11.41 -17.51 18.26
C GLY A 151 -10.58 -16.47 17.52
N VAL A 152 -10.79 -15.17 17.77
CA VAL A 152 -10.03 -14.06 17.16
C VAL A 152 -8.99 -13.49 18.13
N ARG A 153 -8.02 -12.73 17.62
CA ARG A 153 -7.12 -11.90 18.43
C ARG A 153 -7.59 -10.46 18.43
N CYS A 154 -7.34 -9.76 19.54
CA CYS A 154 -7.66 -8.35 19.71
C CYS A 154 -6.46 -7.57 20.21
N TYR A 155 -6.31 -6.35 19.68
CA TYR A 155 -5.28 -5.40 20.06
C TYR A 155 -5.89 -4.01 20.15
N LEU A 156 -5.63 -3.29 21.24
CA LEU A 156 -6.06 -1.89 21.40
C LEU A 156 -4.97 -0.99 20.80
N LEU A 157 -5.29 -0.23 19.75
CA LEU A 157 -4.32 0.66 19.13
C LEU A 157 -4.04 1.88 20.04
N PRO A 158 -2.79 2.08 20.51
CA PRO A 158 -2.46 3.17 21.42
C PRO A 158 -2.94 4.54 20.89
N PRO A 159 -3.49 5.40 21.76
CA PRO A 159 -3.97 6.72 21.35
C PRO A 159 -2.81 7.54 20.76
N ALA A 160 -3.11 8.36 19.75
CA ALA A 160 -2.11 9.26 19.19
C ALA A 160 -1.64 10.27 20.27
N ALA A 161 -0.32 10.46 20.38
CA ALA A 161 0.27 11.42 21.31
C ALA A 161 -0.37 12.82 21.15
N ALA A 162 -0.76 13.43 22.27
CA ALA A 162 -1.85 14.40 22.28
C ALA A 162 -1.47 15.81 21.79
N THR A 163 -2.33 16.35 20.91
CA THR A 163 -2.71 17.79 20.87
C THR A 163 -4.18 17.95 20.50
N ASN A 164 -4.75 17.04 19.69
CA ASN A 164 -6.17 17.02 19.32
C ASN A 164 -6.73 15.59 19.27
N SER A 165 -6.81 14.91 20.43
CA SER A 165 -7.41 13.58 20.57
C SER A 165 -8.95 13.64 20.46
N THR A 166 -9.45 13.91 19.26
CA THR A 166 -10.90 13.85 18.98
C THR A 166 -11.39 12.43 19.17
N ASN A 167 -12.46 12.25 19.95
CA ASN A 167 -13.04 10.95 20.22
C ASN A 167 -13.50 10.26 18.92
N LEU A 168 -12.87 9.12 18.56
CA LEU A 168 -13.16 8.34 17.36
C LEU A 168 -14.20 7.23 17.57
N SER A 169 -14.82 7.13 18.76
CA SER A 169 -15.76 6.05 19.12
C SER A 169 -17.19 6.22 18.57
N SER A 170 -17.52 7.33 17.90
CA SER A 170 -18.80 7.46 17.18
C SER A 170 -18.73 6.86 15.77
N GLU A 171 -19.87 6.67 15.08
CA GLU A 171 -19.87 6.31 13.65
C GLU A 171 -19.12 7.40 12.87
N GLN A 172 -18.00 7.03 12.27
CA GLN A 172 -17.24 7.93 11.40
C GLN A 172 -17.83 7.87 10.00
N LEU A 173 -18.81 8.75 9.73
CA LEU A 173 -19.41 8.88 8.40
C LEU A 173 -18.34 9.08 7.33
N TYR A 174 -18.57 8.50 6.16
CA TYR A 174 -17.65 8.59 5.01
C TYR A 174 -17.24 10.05 4.72
N MET A 175 -15.94 10.28 4.54
CA MET A 175 -15.29 11.60 4.36
C MET A 175 -15.39 12.58 5.55
N SER A 176 -15.86 12.17 6.73
CA SER A 176 -15.77 13.01 7.93
C SER A 176 -14.31 13.18 8.39
N GLY A 177 -14.02 14.28 9.11
CA GLY A 177 -12.66 14.52 9.62
C GLY A 177 -12.14 13.42 10.57
N GLY A 178 -13.03 12.78 11.34
CA GLY A 178 -12.67 11.63 12.17
C GLY A 178 -12.46 10.34 11.38
N PHE A 179 -13.23 10.12 10.30
CA PHE A 179 -12.96 9.06 9.32
C PHE A 179 -11.55 9.21 8.73
N ILE A 180 -11.21 10.39 8.21
CA ILE A 180 -9.89 10.65 7.61
C ILE A 180 -8.75 10.39 8.63
N ARG A 181 -8.87 10.86 9.88
CA ARG A 181 -7.89 10.57 10.93
C ARG A 181 -7.78 9.08 11.27
N MET A 182 -8.89 8.35 11.30
CA MET A 182 -8.92 6.91 11.56
C MET A 182 -8.23 6.13 10.43
N MET A 183 -8.47 6.51 9.18
CA MET A 183 -7.83 5.89 8.01
C MET A 183 -6.32 6.12 7.99
N TRP A 184 -5.85 7.32 8.33
CA TRP A 184 -4.40 7.58 8.43
C TRP A 184 -3.72 6.85 9.59
N ARG A 185 -4.37 6.75 10.76
CA ARG A 185 -3.90 5.87 11.87
C ARG A 185 -3.78 4.41 11.42
N ARG A 186 -4.75 3.93 10.62
CA ARG A 186 -4.68 2.59 10.00
C ARG A 186 -3.47 2.46 9.06
N ILE A 187 -3.22 3.39 8.15
CA ILE A 187 -2.06 3.29 7.23
C ILE A 187 -0.74 3.24 8.00
N ARG A 188 -0.59 4.06 9.06
CA ARG A 188 0.60 4.00 9.92
C ARG A 188 0.80 2.61 10.53
N LEU A 189 -0.23 2.11 11.22
CA LEU A 189 -0.21 0.77 11.82
C LEU A 189 0.16 -0.31 10.80
N LEU A 190 -0.47 -0.30 9.63
CA LEU A 190 -0.21 -1.30 8.59
C LEU A 190 1.23 -1.22 8.06
N GLY A 191 1.81 -0.01 7.99
CA GLY A 191 3.24 0.17 7.70
C GLY A 191 4.15 -0.37 8.81
N ASP A 192 3.76 -0.20 10.08
CA ASP A 192 4.50 -0.72 11.22
C ASP A 192 4.46 -2.27 11.25
N ILE A 193 3.32 -2.91 10.93
CA ILE A 193 3.22 -4.38 10.78
C ILE A 193 4.21 -4.91 9.72
N LEU A 194 4.41 -4.20 8.60
CA LEU A 194 5.41 -4.58 7.59
C LEU A 194 6.84 -4.49 8.12
N LYS A 195 7.14 -3.53 9.01
CA LYS A 195 8.47 -3.36 9.65
C LYS A 195 8.78 -4.45 10.66
N HIS A 196 7.76 -5.01 11.33
CA HIS A 196 7.89 -6.25 12.12
C HIS A 196 8.07 -7.52 11.25
N GLY A 197 8.01 -7.39 9.91
CA GLY A 197 8.22 -8.50 8.99
C GLY A 197 7.01 -9.43 8.81
N TYR A 198 5.79 -8.94 9.11
CA TYR A 198 4.55 -9.70 8.90
C TYR A 198 3.85 -9.28 7.61
N SER A 199 3.51 -10.27 6.78
CA SER A 199 2.65 -10.07 5.61
C SER A 199 1.19 -10.07 6.06
N PHE A 200 0.27 -9.46 5.32
CA PHE A 200 -1.14 -9.52 5.72
C PHE A 200 -2.14 -9.36 4.59
N ILE A 201 -3.34 -9.91 4.84
CA ILE A 201 -4.57 -9.44 4.18
C ILE A 201 -5.17 -8.36 5.08
N PHE A 202 -5.29 -7.14 4.58
CA PHE A 202 -6.14 -6.13 5.20
C PHE A 202 -7.57 -6.27 4.68
N THR A 203 -8.56 -6.16 5.57
CA THR A 203 -9.99 -6.21 5.25
C THR A 203 -10.77 -5.23 6.13
N ASP A 204 -11.62 -4.37 5.56
CA ASP A 204 -12.61 -3.61 6.35
C ASP A 204 -13.76 -4.57 6.80
N MET A 205 -14.47 -4.19 7.87
CA MET A 205 -15.54 -5.00 8.51
C MET A 205 -16.79 -5.19 7.64
N ASP A 206 -16.92 -4.43 6.56
CA ASP A 206 -18.01 -4.49 5.59
C ASP A 206 -17.64 -5.28 4.32
N VAL A 207 -16.56 -6.06 4.39
CA VAL A 207 -16.18 -7.08 3.42
C VAL A 207 -16.56 -8.44 3.98
N MET A 208 -17.55 -9.10 3.39
CA MET A 208 -17.99 -10.44 3.76
C MET A 208 -17.13 -11.50 3.09
N TRP A 209 -16.68 -12.50 3.85
CA TRP A 209 -15.84 -13.59 3.37
C TRP A 209 -16.73 -14.80 3.05
N LEU A 210 -16.90 -15.09 1.76
CA LEU A 210 -17.73 -16.21 1.28
C LEU A 210 -16.91 -17.46 0.99
N ARG A 211 -15.62 -17.31 0.67
CA ARG A 211 -14.67 -18.41 0.42
C ARG A 211 -13.27 -18.03 0.89
N ASN A 212 -12.43 -19.05 1.11
CA ASN A 212 -11.01 -18.84 1.36
C ASN A 212 -10.36 -18.05 0.21
N PRO A 213 -9.74 -16.88 0.46
CA PRO A 213 -9.15 -16.08 -0.59
C PRO A 213 -7.80 -16.59 -1.08
N PHE A 214 -7.04 -17.35 -0.29
CA PHE A 214 -5.65 -17.71 -0.63
C PHE A 214 -5.53 -18.43 -1.99
N PRO A 215 -6.39 -19.41 -2.35
CA PRO A 215 -6.39 -20.00 -3.70
C PRO A 215 -6.74 -19.00 -4.81
N SER A 216 -7.57 -18.00 -4.53
CA SER A 216 -8.05 -17.03 -5.51
C SER A 216 -7.18 -15.77 -5.64
N LEU A 217 -6.36 -15.46 -4.64
CA LEU A 217 -5.27 -14.48 -4.76
C LEU A 217 -4.28 -14.92 -5.85
N ASN A 218 -4.10 -16.24 -6.03
CA ASN A 218 -3.20 -16.85 -7.01
C ASN A 218 -1.82 -16.18 -7.01
N ARG A 219 -1.22 -16.09 -5.82
CA ARG A 219 0.06 -15.43 -5.62
C ARG A 219 1.16 -16.21 -6.36
N THR A 220 1.88 -15.52 -7.22
CA THR A 220 3.26 -15.88 -7.50
C THR A 220 4.13 -15.33 -6.36
N GLU A 221 5.39 -15.76 -6.26
CA GLU A 221 6.35 -15.13 -5.33
C GLU A 221 6.74 -13.71 -5.76
N GLU A 222 6.16 -13.20 -6.85
CA GLU A 222 6.47 -11.89 -7.39
C GLU A 222 5.59 -10.76 -6.86
N GLU A 223 4.28 -10.95 -6.66
CA GLU A 223 3.43 -9.80 -6.31
C GLU A 223 3.60 -9.33 -4.86
N ASP A 224 3.96 -8.06 -4.72
CA ASP A 224 4.18 -7.38 -3.44
C ASP A 224 2.86 -6.84 -2.86
N LEU A 225 1.92 -6.43 -3.73
CA LEU A 225 0.59 -5.92 -3.37
C LEU A 225 -0.50 -6.46 -4.31
N LEU A 226 -1.49 -7.13 -3.76
CA LEU A 226 -2.72 -7.52 -4.46
C LEU A 226 -3.91 -6.74 -3.90
N ILE A 227 -4.51 -5.84 -4.67
CA ILE A 227 -5.46 -4.83 -4.16
C ILE A 227 -6.79 -4.84 -4.92
N SER A 228 -7.91 -4.67 -4.21
CA SER A 228 -9.23 -4.57 -4.84
C SER A 228 -9.41 -3.27 -5.63
N THR A 229 -10.50 -3.16 -6.38
CA THR A 229 -10.84 -1.98 -7.18
C THR A 229 -12.33 -1.68 -7.08
N ASP A 230 -12.69 -0.40 -7.17
CA ASP A 230 -14.10 0.04 -7.25
C ASP A 230 -14.71 -0.18 -8.64
N GLY A 231 -13.89 -0.49 -9.66
CA GLY A 231 -14.35 -0.89 -10.99
C GLY A 231 -13.26 -1.56 -11.82
N PHE A 232 -13.44 -2.84 -12.11
CA PHE A 232 -12.51 -3.66 -12.91
C PHE A 232 -12.66 -3.38 -14.41
N LYS A 233 -11.53 -3.10 -15.07
CA LYS A 233 -11.42 -2.65 -16.47
C LYS A 233 -10.66 -3.62 -17.37
N GLY A 234 -10.41 -4.86 -16.92
CA GLY A 234 -10.07 -5.98 -17.78
C GLY A 234 -8.76 -6.71 -17.46
N ARG A 235 -7.62 -6.02 -17.44
CA ARG A 235 -6.30 -6.65 -17.18
C ARG A 235 -5.84 -6.42 -15.73
N PRO A 236 -5.70 -7.46 -14.90
CA PRO A 236 -5.24 -7.33 -13.50
C PRO A 236 -3.91 -6.58 -13.34
N GLU A 237 -3.01 -6.70 -14.32
CA GLU A 237 -1.65 -6.15 -14.30
C GLU A 237 -1.63 -4.65 -14.64
N ASP A 238 -2.65 -4.13 -15.33
CA ASP A 238 -2.79 -2.71 -15.63
C ASP A 238 -3.41 -1.93 -14.46
N TYR A 239 -2.68 -1.89 -13.34
CA TYR A 239 -3.13 -1.20 -12.13
C TYR A 239 -3.30 0.32 -12.34
N LEU A 240 -2.71 0.92 -13.38
CA LEU A 240 -2.81 2.35 -13.69
C LEU A 240 -4.22 2.74 -14.13
N GLY A 241 -4.88 1.91 -14.95
CA GLY A 241 -6.25 2.14 -15.42
C GLY A 241 -7.33 1.99 -14.33
N HIS A 242 -7.07 1.22 -13.28
CA HIS A 242 -8.03 0.85 -12.23
C HIS A 242 -8.13 1.88 -11.11
N GLU A 243 -9.33 2.12 -10.57
CA GLU A 243 -9.47 2.87 -9.31
C GLU A 243 -9.20 1.91 -8.14
N LEU A 244 -8.05 2.04 -7.49
CA LEU A 244 -7.66 1.12 -6.43
C LEU A 244 -8.55 1.34 -5.20
N ASN A 245 -8.99 0.24 -4.58
CA ASN A 245 -9.81 0.25 -3.38
C ASN A 245 -9.01 -0.33 -2.20
N THR A 246 -8.96 0.40 -1.08
CA THR A 246 -8.10 0.05 0.07
C THR A 246 -8.84 -0.71 1.18
N ARG A 247 -9.97 -1.35 0.86
CA ARG A 247 -10.79 -2.12 1.82
C ARG A 247 -10.58 -3.62 1.78
N PHE A 248 -9.96 -4.15 0.74
CA PHE A 248 -9.46 -5.52 0.73
C PHE A 248 -8.16 -5.59 -0.09
N PHE A 249 -7.05 -5.95 0.55
CA PHE A 249 -5.79 -6.16 -0.14
C PHE A 249 -4.86 -7.12 0.61
N PHE A 250 -4.08 -7.90 -0.11
CA PHE A 250 -2.92 -8.61 0.41
C PHE A 250 -1.65 -7.79 0.17
N VAL A 251 -0.74 -7.73 1.15
CA VAL A 251 0.60 -7.15 0.99
C VAL A 251 1.67 -8.05 1.62
N ALA A 252 2.78 -8.23 0.90
CA ALA A 252 3.94 -8.98 1.38
C ALA A 252 4.87 -8.09 2.22
N ALA A 253 5.43 -8.62 3.31
CA ALA A 253 6.44 -7.94 4.10
C ALA A 253 7.76 -7.79 3.33
N SER A 254 8.23 -6.56 3.17
CA SER A 254 9.51 -6.25 2.53
C SER A 254 9.91 -4.79 2.77
N ASN A 255 11.18 -4.45 2.59
CA ASN A 255 11.65 -3.06 2.70
C ASN A 255 10.93 -2.12 1.69
N ARG A 256 10.57 -2.61 0.50
CA ARG A 256 9.85 -1.81 -0.52
C ARG A 256 8.40 -1.54 -0.15
N THR A 257 7.70 -2.49 0.45
CA THR A 257 6.31 -2.30 0.89
C THR A 257 6.25 -1.46 2.17
N ALA A 258 7.19 -1.65 3.11
CA ALA A 258 7.33 -0.77 4.27
C ALA A 258 7.58 0.69 3.83
N ALA A 259 8.54 0.93 2.93
CA ALA A 259 8.81 2.26 2.38
C ALA A 259 7.60 2.87 1.64
N MET A 260 6.81 2.05 0.94
CA MET A 260 5.58 2.50 0.28
C MET A 260 4.49 2.93 1.27
N PHE A 261 4.34 2.22 2.39
CA PHE A 261 3.42 2.62 3.46
C PHE A 261 3.90 3.86 4.22
N ASP A 262 5.22 4.02 4.43
CA ASP A 262 5.79 5.23 5.02
C ASP A 262 5.59 6.46 4.11
N GLU A 263 5.86 6.34 2.81
CA GLU A 263 5.61 7.41 1.83
C GLU A 263 4.10 7.74 1.75
N TRP A 264 3.24 6.73 1.75
CA TRP A 264 1.79 6.91 1.70
C TRP A 264 1.26 7.60 2.95
N HIS A 265 1.71 7.20 4.13
CA HIS A 265 1.36 7.87 5.38
C HIS A 265 1.94 9.30 5.46
N ALA A 266 3.15 9.55 4.92
CA ALA A 266 3.73 10.89 4.88
C ALA A 266 2.93 11.84 3.97
N ALA A 267 2.48 11.36 2.80
CA ALA A 267 1.73 12.15 1.81
C ALA A 267 0.43 12.81 2.35
N ARG A 268 -0.11 12.32 3.49
CA ARG A 268 -1.25 12.95 4.20
C ARG A 268 -1.02 14.44 4.50
N GLU A 269 0.22 14.86 4.73
CA GLU A 269 0.58 16.24 5.09
C GLU A 269 0.44 17.22 3.93
N ALA A 270 0.45 16.72 2.68
CA ALA A 270 0.25 17.49 1.46
C ALA A 270 -1.12 17.20 0.78
N SER A 271 -2.02 16.49 1.47
CA SER A 271 -3.27 15.95 0.90
C SER A 271 -4.48 16.27 1.78
N GLU A 272 -4.64 17.55 2.16
CA GLU A 272 -5.74 18.00 3.01
C GLU A 272 -7.12 17.68 2.39
N GLY A 273 -8.04 17.19 3.22
CA GLY A 273 -9.40 16.79 2.79
C GLY A 273 -9.50 15.44 2.07
N MET A 274 -8.38 14.82 1.66
CA MET A 274 -8.37 13.53 0.98
C MET A 274 -8.38 12.34 1.94
N LYS A 275 -9.05 11.25 1.55
CA LYS A 275 -8.89 9.95 2.21
C LYS A 275 -7.67 9.22 1.65
N GLU A 276 -7.19 8.22 2.38
CA GLU A 276 -6.00 7.42 2.07
C GLU A 276 -6.06 6.78 0.67
N GLN A 277 -7.25 6.33 0.23
CA GLN A 277 -7.46 5.74 -1.09
C GLN A 277 -7.23 6.75 -2.22
N ASP A 278 -7.61 8.01 -2.04
CA ASP A 278 -7.44 9.05 -3.06
C ASP A 278 -5.95 9.37 -3.23
N VAL A 279 -5.23 9.48 -2.10
CA VAL A 279 -3.79 9.70 -2.08
C VAL A 279 -3.04 8.52 -2.70
N LEU A 280 -3.42 7.27 -2.40
CA LEU A 280 -2.81 6.10 -3.03
C LEU A 280 -3.01 6.13 -4.55
N ASN A 281 -4.20 6.49 -5.03
CA ASN A 281 -4.47 6.62 -6.46
C ASN A 281 -3.68 7.78 -7.09
N GLN A 282 -3.45 8.90 -6.40
CA GLN A 282 -2.56 9.97 -6.89
C GLN A 282 -1.09 9.52 -6.95
N MET A 283 -0.55 8.95 -5.87
CA MET A 283 0.81 8.41 -5.81
C MET A 283 1.07 7.37 -6.91
N LYS A 284 0.08 6.51 -7.16
CA LYS A 284 0.06 5.54 -8.25
C LYS A 284 0.22 6.21 -9.63
N GLN A 285 -0.54 7.28 -9.91
CA GLN A 285 -0.38 8.04 -11.17
C GLN A 285 0.95 8.79 -11.26
N GLN A 286 1.48 9.24 -10.12
CA GLN A 286 2.82 9.85 -10.00
C GLN A 286 3.96 8.80 -10.07
N GLY A 287 3.64 7.51 -10.25
CA GLY A 287 4.62 6.44 -10.46
C GLY A 287 5.27 5.89 -9.20
N ALA A 288 4.73 6.17 -8.00
CA ALA A 288 5.32 5.75 -6.71
C ALA A 288 5.63 4.24 -6.67
N PHE A 289 4.70 3.37 -7.06
CA PHE A 289 4.94 1.92 -7.09
C PHE A 289 6.12 1.52 -7.98
N ARG A 290 6.28 2.17 -9.15
CA ARG A 290 7.41 1.93 -10.06
C ARG A 290 8.73 2.44 -9.45
N ARG A 291 8.72 3.63 -8.85
CA ARG A 291 9.90 4.23 -8.19
C ARG A 291 10.37 3.41 -6.99
N LEU A 292 9.44 2.81 -6.24
CA LEU A 292 9.70 1.97 -5.07
C LEU A 292 9.90 0.48 -5.41
N GLY A 293 9.73 0.08 -6.68
CA GLY A 293 9.87 -1.30 -7.12
C GLY A 293 8.79 -2.26 -6.60
N VAL A 294 7.62 -1.76 -6.19
CA VAL A 294 6.48 -2.55 -5.70
C VAL A 294 5.70 -3.12 -6.89
N ARG A 295 5.66 -4.45 -7.01
CA ARG A 295 4.86 -5.17 -8.02
C ARG A 295 3.40 -5.25 -7.55
N VAL A 296 2.50 -4.61 -8.29
CA VAL A 296 1.07 -4.48 -7.97
C VAL A 296 0.22 -5.23 -8.99
N ARG A 297 -0.76 -6.01 -8.52
CA ARG A 297 -1.84 -6.57 -9.35
C ARG A 297 -3.21 -6.27 -8.72
N VAL A 298 -4.19 -5.96 -9.56
CA VAL A 298 -5.56 -5.69 -9.17
C VAL A 298 -6.36 -6.99 -9.04
N LEU A 299 -7.22 -7.08 -8.04
CA LEU A 299 -8.12 -8.20 -7.83
C LEU A 299 -9.40 -8.04 -8.66
N ASP A 300 -9.74 -9.05 -9.45
CA ASP A 300 -10.92 -9.04 -10.32
C ASP A 300 -12.22 -9.14 -9.50
N THR A 301 -13.12 -8.18 -9.73
CA THR A 301 -14.49 -8.11 -9.17
C THR A 301 -15.34 -9.37 -9.43
N ALA A 302 -15.02 -10.19 -10.43
CA ALA A 302 -15.65 -11.49 -10.62
C ALA A 302 -15.50 -12.43 -9.41
N ARG A 303 -14.39 -12.29 -8.66
CA ARG A 303 -14.10 -13.03 -7.42
C ARG A 303 -14.14 -12.14 -6.18
N PHE A 304 -13.59 -10.94 -6.25
CA PHE A 304 -13.53 -9.97 -5.15
C PHE A 304 -14.59 -8.88 -5.37
N SER A 305 -15.85 -9.31 -5.30
CA SER A 305 -17.03 -8.54 -5.71
C SER A 305 -17.31 -7.35 -4.77
N GLY A 306 -18.04 -6.36 -5.26
CA GLY A 306 -18.59 -5.31 -4.41
C GLY A 306 -19.83 -4.67 -5.02
N PHE A 307 -20.61 -3.94 -4.22
CA PHE A 307 -21.88 -3.35 -4.69
C PHE A 307 -21.71 -2.29 -5.80
N CYS A 308 -20.50 -1.76 -6.02
CA CYS A 308 -20.19 -0.95 -7.21
C CYS A 308 -20.19 -1.78 -8.50
N GLN A 309 -19.81 -3.06 -8.44
CA GLN A 309 -19.72 -3.99 -9.57
C GLN A 309 -19.94 -5.44 -9.09
N ASP A 310 -21.20 -5.89 -9.15
CA ASP A 310 -21.58 -7.25 -8.76
C ASP A 310 -21.05 -8.30 -9.74
N SER A 311 -20.38 -9.33 -9.21
CA SER A 311 -20.04 -10.53 -9.97
C SER A 311 -21.29 -11.23 -10.51
N GLN A 312 -21.19 -11.72 -11.75
CA GLN A 312 -22.28 -12.40 -12.47
C GLN A 312 -22.36 -13.91 -12.20
N ASP A 313 -21.41 -14.45 -11.43
CA ASP A 313 -21.38 -15.85 -10.97
C ASP A 313 -21.02 -15.92 -9.48
N ALA A 314 -22.05 -16.04 -8.64
CA ALA A 314 -21.93 -16.14 -7.19
C ALA A 314 -21.15 -17.37 -6.69
N ARG A 315 -20.91 -18.39 -7.55
CA ARG A 315 -20.10 -19.57 -7.21
C ARG A 315 -18.60 -19.30 -7.21
N GLN A 316 -18.16 -18.22 -7.85
CA GLN A 316 -16.74 -17.85 -7.91
C GLN A 316 -16.39 -16.71 -6.94
N VAL A 317 -17.39 -16.10 -6.30
CA VAL A 317 -17.18 -14.98 -5.37
C VAL A 317 -16.53 -15.46 -4.08
N VAL A 318 -15.44 -14.80 -3.73
CA VAL A 318 -14.56 -15.02 -2.59
C VAL A 318 -14.93 -14.04 -1.48
N THR A 319 -15.03 -12.76 -1.83
CA THR A 319 -15.47 -11.69 -0.92
C THR A 319 -16.53 -10.81 -1.57
N VAL A 320 -17.37 -10.20 -0.74
CA VAL A 320 -18.31 -9.14 -1.15
C VAL A 320 -18.12 -7.91 -0.27
N HIS A 321 -17.65 -6.81 -0.86
CA HIS A 321 -17.48 -5.52 -0.18
C HIS A 321 -18.71 -4.62 -0.39
N ALA A 322 -19.22 -4.02 0.70
CA ALA A 322 -20.23 -2.97 0.62
C ALA A 322 -19.66 -1.59 0.21
N ASN A 323 -18.88 -1.53 -0.89
CA ASN A 323 -18.56 -0.25 -1.55
C ASN A 323 -19.81 0.39 -2.15
N CYS A 324 -19.69 1.62 -2.68
CA CYS A 324 -20.85 2.39 -3.16
C CYS A 324 -22.00 2.53 -2.12
N CYS A 325 -21.69 2.47 -0.83
CA CYS A 325 -22.66 2.52 0.27
C CYS A 325 -22.20 3.48 1.37
N ARG A 326 -23.08 4.40 1.80
CA ARG A 326 -22.70 5.56 2.63
C ARG A 326 -22.84 5.37 4.14
N THR A 327 -23.83 4.61 4.62
CA THR A 327 -24.16 4.51 6.06
C THR A 327 -24.08 3.09 6.59
N MET A 328 -23.66 2.92 7.85
CA MET A 328 -23.47 1.60 8.47
C MET A 328 -24.77 0.78 8.49
N ARG A 329 -25.91 1.40 8.81
CA ARG A 329 -27.23 0.73 8.81
C ARG A 329 -27.60 0.17 7.43
N ALA A 330 -27.22 0.85 6.34
CA ALA A 330 -27.46 0.36 4.98
C ALA A 330 -26.55 -0.82 4.64
N LYS A 331 -25.25 -0.72 4.96
CA LYS A 331 -24.28 -1.81 4.81
C LYS A 331 -24.74 -3.08 5.53
N VAL A 332 -25.11 -2.96 6.81
CA VAL A 332 -25.60 -4.09 7.63
C VAL A 332 -26.85 -4.75 7.01
N ALA A 333 -27.78 -3.97 6.45
CA ALA A 333 -29.00 -4.50 5.85
C ALA A 333 -28.73 -5.29 4.56
N ASP A 334 -27.97 -4.71 3.62
CA ASP A 334 -27.71 -5.35 2.33
C ASP A 334 -26.68 -6.51 2.46
N LEU A 335 -25.68 -6.40 3.35
CA LEU A 335 -24.75 -7.50 3.65
C LEU A 335 -25.46 -8.70 4.30
N LYS A 336 -26.44 -8.47 5.19
CA LYS A 336 -27.32 -9.56 5.71
C LYS A 336 -28.07 -10.27 4.59
N ALA A 337 -28.59 -9.53 3.61
CA ALA A 337 -29.24 -10.11 2.45
C ALA A 337 -28.25 -10.92 1.57
N VAL A 338 -27.04 -10.42 1.36
CA VAL A 338 -25.97 -11.12 0.62
C VAL A 338 -25.58 -12.42 1.31
N LEU A 339 -25.35 -12.42 2.63
CA LEU A 339 -25.06 -13.65 3.39
C LEU A 339 -26.25 -14.63 3.32
N GLY A 340 -27.48 -14.15 3.48
CA GLY A 340 -28.69 -14.97 3.34
C GLY A 340 -28.81 -15.64 1.96
N ALA A 341 -28.48 -14.92 0.89
CA ALA A 341 -28.45 -15.46 -0.47
C ALA A 341 -27.28 -16.44 -0.69
N ALA A 342 -26.08 -16.13 -0.17
CA ALA A 342 -24.90 -16.98 -0.27
C ALA A 342 -25.13 -18.36 0.38
N LYS A 343 -25.82 -18.42 1.53
CA LYS A 343 -26.19 -19.70 2.18
C LYS A 343 -27.03 -20.62 1.27
N GLN A 344 -27.81 -20.08 0.33
CA GLN A 344 -28.65 -20.86 -0.58
C GLN A 344 -27.86 -21.50 -1.74
N LEU A 345 -26.65 -21.01 -2.05
CA LEU A 345 -25.75 -21.64 -3.04
C LEU A 345 -25.38 -23.07 -2.67
N ASN A 346 -25.16 -23.32 -1.37
CA ASN A 346 -24.72 -24.61 -0.86
C ASN A 346 -25.82 -25.69 -0.96
N GLY A 347 -27.06 -25.33 -1.35
CA GLY A 347 -28.18 -26.25 -1.48
C GLY A 347 -28.88 -26.26 -2.85
N THR A 348 -28.47 -25.44 -3.83
CA THR A 348 -29.19 -25.36 -5.12
C THR A 348 -28.28 -25.26 -6.34
N THR A 349 -28.63 -26.00 -7.40
CA THR A 349 -27.93 -26.01 -8.70
C THR A 349 -28.29 -24.83 -9.61
N GLY A 350 -29.12 -23.90 -9.14
CA GLY A 350 -29.52 -22.70 -9.88
C GLY A 350 -28.41 -21.64 -9.99
N ARG A 351 -28.61 -20.68 -10.91
CA ARG A 351 -27.78 -19.47 -11.00
C ARG A 351 -28.33 -18.42 -10.04
N LEU A 352 -27.76 -18.34 -8.84
CA LEU A 352 -28.13 -17.31 -7.86
C LEU A 352 -27.89 -15.92 -8.45
N LYS A 353 -28.84 -15.02 -8.22
CA LYS A 353 -28.67 -13.57 -8.44
C LYS A 353 -28.51 -12.89 -7.09
N TRP A 354 -27.53 -11.98 -6.98
CA TRP A 354 -27.37 -11.18 -5.78
C TRP A 354 -28.63 -10.35 -5.47
N PRO A 355 -28.98 -10.16 -4.19
CA PRO A 355 -30.05 -9.25 -3.82
C PRO A 355 -29.71 -7.83 -4.30
N ARG A 356 -30.73 -7.03 -4.64
CA ARG A 356 -30.50 -5.64 -5.01
C ARG A 356 -30.13 -4.85 -3.76
N HIS A 357 -28.94 -4.26 -3.73
CA HIS A 357 -28.36 -3.43 -2.65
C HIS A 357 -29.14 -2.12 -2.40
N SER A 358 -30.40 -2.26 -2.00
CA SER A 358 -31.42 -1.21 -2.07
C SER A 358 -31.30 -0.25 -0.90
N ALA A 359 -30.84 -0.72 0.26
CA ALA A 359 -30.57 0.16 1.39
C ALA A 359 -29.35 1.06 1.10
N CYS A 360 -28.32 0.50 0.48
CA CYS A 360 -27.11 1.20 0.07
C CYS A 360 -27.38 2.22 -1.03
N LEU A 361 -28.13 1.86 -2.08
CA LEU A 361 -28.61 2.82 -3.09
C LEU A 361 -29.44 3.95 -2.46
N GLY A 362 -30.28 3.64 -1.47
CA GLY A 362 -31.05 4.63 -0.72
C GLY A 362 -30.23 5.51 0.22
N SER A 363 -29.05 5.06 0.65
CA SER A 363 -28.20 5.77 1.64
C SER A 363 -27.60 7.09 1.14
N TRP A 364 -27.54 7.29 -0.18
CA TRP A 364 -27.02 8.50 -0.83
C TRP A 364 -28.02 9.66 -0.86
N ARG A 365 -29.32 9.41 -0.59
CA ARG A 365 -30.39 10.42 -0.64
C ARG A 365 -30.63 11.15 0.69
N LYS A 366 -29.74 10.97 1.68
CA LYS A 366 -29.87 11.46 3.06
C LYS A 366 -28.71 12.34 3.47
#